data_AF-A0A485AD85-F1
#
_entry.id   AF-A0A485AD85-F1
#
_cell.length_a   1.000
_cell.length_b   1.000
_cell.length_c   1.000
_cell.angle_alpha   90.00
_cell.angle_beta   90.00
_cell.angle_gamma   90.00
#
_symmetry.space_group_name_H-M   'P 1'
#
loop_
_entity.id
_entity.type
_entity.pdbx_description
1 polymer ?
#
loop_
_entity_poly.entity_id
_entity_poly.type
_entity_poly.pdbx_seq_one_letter_code
_entity_poly.pdbx_strand_id
1 'polypeptide(L)'
;MHSGLDFAAAVKLTGSRFVVMKGQIARMHRALAQFMLDLHTEQHGYSENYVPYLVNHDTLYGTGQLPKFAGDLFHTRPLEEESDSSNYALIPTAEVPLTNLVRDEIIDEDDLPIKMTAHTPCFRSEAGSYGRDTRGLIRMHQFDKVEMVQIVRPEDSMAALEEMTGHAEKVLQLLGLPYRKIILCTGDMGFSACQNL
;
A
#
# COMPACT_ATOMS: atom_id res chain seq x y z
N MET A 1 -9.53 -28.62 -12.21
CA MET A 1 -10.04 -27.58 -11.30
C MET A 1 -8.86 -26.99 -10.56
N HIS A 2 -8.51 -25.72 -10.81
CA HIS A 2 -7.32 -25.12 -10.20
C HIS A 2 -7.55 -24.85 -8.71
N SER A 3 -6.94 -25.69 -7.87
CA SER A 3 -6.83 -25.55 -6.41
C SER A 3 -5.83 -24.45 -6.01
N GLY A 4 -5.86 -23.32 -6.72
CA GLY A 4 -4.86 -22.26 -6.61
C GLY A 4 -5.12 -21.23 -5.52
N LEU A 5 -6.36 -21.14 -5.00
CA LEU A 5 -6.75 -20.28 -3.88
C LEU A 5 -7.41 -21.14 -2.81
N ASP A 6 -6.79 -21.22 -1.63
CA ASP A 6 -7.19 -22.11 -0.54
C ASP A 6 -7.47 -21.29 0.73
N PHE A 7 -8.72 -20.85 0.85
CA PHE A 7 -9.21 -20.07 1.99
C PHE A 7 -9.37 -20.93 3.25
N ALA A 8 -9.77 -22.19 3.10
CA ALA A 8 -9.93 -23.08 4.25
C ALA A 8 -8.59 -23.38 4.93
N ALA A 9 -7.52 -23.56 4.16
CA ALA A 9 -6.17 -23.65 4.71
C ALA A 9 -5.78 -22.37 5.45
N ALA A 10 -6.07 -21.18 4.90
CA ALA A 10 -5.76 -19.92 5.56
C ALA A 10 -6.53 -19.72 6.88
N VAL A 11 -7.81 -20.12 6.93
CA VAL A 11 -8.60 -20.13 8.18
C VAL A 11 -7.96 -21.05 9.22
N LYS A 12 -7.47 -22.22 8.81
CA LYS A 12 -6.78 -23.14 9.72
C LYS A 12 -5.45 -22.58 10.23
N LEU A 13 -4.70 -21.86 9.40
CA LEU A 13 -3.38 -21.32 9.75
C LEU A 13 -3.46 -20.04 10.59
N THR A 14 -4.42 -19.17 10.27
CA THR A 14 -4.49 -17.81 10.83
C THR A 14 -5.90 -17.44 11.26
N GLY A 15 -6.87 -17.45 10.33
CA GLY A 15 -8.22 -16.97 10.58
C GLY A 15 -8.95 -16.54 9.30
N SER A 16 -10.11 -15.89 9.45
CA SER A 16 -10.87 -15.36 8.32
C SER A 16 -10.10 -14.25 7.59
N ARG A 17 -10.46 -13.98 6.33
CA ARG A 17 -9.87 -12.91 5.49
C ARG A 17 -8.37 -13.03 5.22
N PHE A 18 -7.82 -14.25 5.27
CA PHE A 18 -6.51 -14.62 4.72
C PHE A 18 -6.68 -15.63 3.58
N VAL A 19 -5.63 -15.84 2.77
CA VAL A 19 -5.63 -16.82 1.67
C VAL A 19 -4.29 -17.53 1.55
N VAL A 20 -4.31 -18.81 1.22
CA VAL A 20 -3.13 -19.53 0.73
C VAL A 20 -3.23 -19.66 -0.78
N MET A 21 -2.28 -19.07 -1.51
CA MET A 21 -2.17 -19.23 -2.96
C MET A 21 -1.21 -20.37 -3.32
N LYS A 22 -1.55 -21.20 -4.30
CA LYS A 22 -0.77 -22.38 -4.71
C LYS A 22 -0.60 -22.47 -6.23
N GLY A 23 0.53 -23.05 -6.65
CA GLY A 23 0.80 -23.39 -8.05
C GLY A 23 0.76 -22.18 -8.99
N GLN A 24 0.10 -22.35 -10.14
CA GLN A 24 0.09 -21.33 -11.21
C GLN A 24 -0.59 -20.02 -10.81
N ILE A 25 -1.57 -20.04 -9.90
CA ILE A 25 -2.21 -18.81 -9.40
C ILE A 25 -1.24 -18.00 -8.54
N ALA A 26 -0.48 -18.64 -7.65
CA ALA A 26 0.58 -17.97 -6.89
C ALA A 26 1.67 -17.42 -7.81
N ARG A 27 2.05 -18.16 -8.87
CA ARG A 27 2.98 -17.68 -9.90
C ARG A 27 2.43 -16.45 -10.62
N MET A 28 1.16 -16.44 -10.99
CA MET A 28 0.49 -15.31 -11.64
C MET A 28 0.43 -14.08 -10.73
N HIS A 29 0.08 -14.27 -9.44
CA HIS A 29 0.11 -13.19 -8.45
C HIS A 29 1.48 -12.53 -8.36
N ARG A 30 2.55 -13.33 -8.28
CA ARG A 30 3.92 -12.82 -8.32
C ARG A 30 4.24 -12.12 -9.64
N ALA A 31 3.84 -12.69 -10.78
CA ALA A 31 4.11 -12.10 -12.09
C ALA A 31 3.44 -10.73 -12.28
N LEU A 32 2.25 -10.51 -11.71
CA LEU A 32 1.59 -9.21 -11.71
C LEU A 32 2.40 -8.16 -10.95
N ALA A 33 2.90 -8.50 -9.75
CA ALA A 33 3.71 -7.57 -8.96
C ALA A 33 5.03 -7.21 -9.66
N GLN A 34 5.70 -8.19 -10.26
CA GLN A 34 6.94 -7.95 -11.03
C GLN A 34 6.67 -7.06 -12.25
N PHE A 35 5.62 -7.35 -13.03
CA PHE A 35 5.22 -6.49 -14.15
C PHE A 35 4.94 -5.04 -13.73
N MET A 36 4.25 -4.83 -12.60
CA MET A 36 3.95 -3.50 -12.09
C MET A 36 5.23 -2.77 -11.66
N LEU A 37 6.14 -3.43 -10.94
CA LEU A 37 7.43 -2.86 -10.55
C LEU A 37 8.25 -2.47 -11.79
N ASP A 38 8.50 -3.42 -12.70
CA ASP A 38 9.28 -3.21 -13.92
C ASP A 38 8.71 -2.05 -14.74
N LEU A 39 7.38 -1.96 -14.89
CA LEU A 39 6.74 -0.85 -15.59
C LEU A 39 7.06 0.49 -14.93
N HIS A 40 6.92 0.59 -13.61
CA HIS A 40 7.10 1.85 -12.89
C HIS A 40 8.57 2.28 -12.84
N THR A 41 9.49 1.34 -12.69
CA THR A 41 10.92 1.63 -12.61
C THR A 41 11.53 1.89 -13.99
N GLU A 42 11.22 1.07 -14.99
CA GLU A 42 11.83 1.17 -16.32
C GLU A 42 11.19 2.25 -17.20
N GLN A 43 9.89 2.52 -17.04
CA GLN A 43 9.14 3.42 -17.95
C GLN A 43 8.66 4.70 -17.28
N HIS A 44 8.36 4.68 -15.98
CA HIS A 44 7.77 5.85 -15.30
C HIS A 44 8.76 6.59 -14.38
N GLY A 45 10.01 6.14 -14.29
CA GLY A 45 11.09 6.83 -13.57
C GLY A 45 11.00 6.74 -12.05
N TYR A 46 10.38 5.70 -11.50
CA TYR A 46 10.37 5.46 -10.05
C TYR A 46 11.62 4.69 -9.61
N SER A 47 12.17 5.07 -8.45
CA SER A 47 13.20 4.30 -7.76
C SER A 47 12.57 3.17 -6.95
N GLU A 48 13.08 1.95 -7.10
CA GLU A 48 12.59 0.78 -6.36
C GLU A 48 13.15 0.75 -4.94
N ASN A 49 12.27 0.51 -3.96
CA ASN A 49 12.61 0.50 -2.55
C ASN A 49 12.11 -0.77 -1.87
N TYR A 50 12.98 -1.40 -1.09
CA TYR A 50 12.60 -2.43 -0.12
C TYR A 50 12.53 -1.80 1.27
N VAL A 51 11.35 -1.80 1.88
CA VAL A 51 11.06 -1.07 3.13
C VAL A 51 10.69 -2.00 4.29
N PRO A 52 10.89 -1.58 5.55
CA PRO A 52 10.38 -2.30 6.72
C PRO A 52 8.85 -2.44 6.69
N TYR A 53 8.35 -3.61 7.11
CA TYR A 53 6.90 -3.85 7.23
C TYR A 53 6.36 -3.58 8.64
N LEU A 54 7.25 -3.38 9.60
CA LEU A 54 6.96 -2.87 10.94
C LEU A 54 7.53 -1.46 11.03
N VAL A 55 6.71 -0.54 11.52
CA VAL A 55 7.09 0.88 11.68
C VAL A 55 6.79 1.36 13.10
N ASN A 56 7.59 2.31 13.57
CA ASN A 56 7.38 2.97 14.86
C ASN A 56 6.22 3.97 14.81
N HIS A 57 5.85 4.48 15.98
CA HIS A 57 4.73 5.43 16.10
C HIS A 57 5.01 6.76 15.39
N ASP A 58 6.23 7.28 15.43
CA ASP A 58 6.58 8.55 14.75
C ASP A 58 6.28 8.47 13.25
N THR A 59 6.58 7.32 12.63
CA THR A 59 6.27 7.05 11.23
C THR A 59 4.75 7.06 10.97
N LEU A 60 3.96 6.45 11.87
CA LEU A 60 2.49 6.43 11.75
C LEU A 60 1.85 7.82 11.96
N TYR A 61 2.46 8.67 12.79
CA TYR A 61 2.05 10.06 12.94
C TYR A 61 2.38 10.86 11.68
N GLY A 62 3.55 10.65 11.08
CA GLY A 62 4.00 11.37 9.89
C GLY A 62 3.04 11.29 8.71
N THR A 63 2.38 10.14 8.51
CA THR A 63 1.42 9.92 7.41
C THR A 63 -0.05 9.91 7.86
N GLY A 64 -0.32 10.26 9.13
CA GLY A 64 -1.68 10.52 9.63
C GLY A 64 -2.51 9.29 10.03
N GLN A 65 -1.92 8.09 10.10
CA GLN A 65 -2.62 6.92 10.66
C GLN A 65 -2.85 7.09 12.16
N LEU A 66 -1.88 7.64 12.89
CA LEU A 66 -2.07 8.07 14.27
C LEU A 66 -2.38 9.57 14.36
N PRO A 67 -3.21 9.99 15.33
CA PRO A 67 -3.80 9.19 16.41
C PRO A 67 -5.15 8.55 16.07
N LYS A 68 -5.75 8.89 14.92
CA LYS A 68 -7.18 8.65 14.65
C LYS A 68 -7.52 7.21 14.22
N PHE A 69 -6.62 6.54 13.50
CA PHE A 69 -6.86 5.24 12.86
C PHE A 69 -6.06 4.11 13.50
N ALA A 70 -5.74 4.22 14.80
CA ALA A 70 -5.01 3.18 15.53
C ALA A 70 -5.71 1.81 15.47
N GLY A 71 -7.05 1.79 15.43
CA GLY A 71 -7.87 0.57 15.34
C GLY A 71 -7.84 -0.10 13.96
N ASP A 72 -7.34 0.58 12.93
CA ASP A 72 -7.23 0.04 11.57
C ASP A 72 -5.93 -0.75 11.36
N LEU A 73 -5.02 -0.70 12.35
CA LEU A 73 -3.68 -1.27 12.30
C LEU A 73 -3.56 -2.55 13.14
N PHE A 74 -2.64 -3.43 12.76
CA PHE A 74 -2.17 -4.50 13.62
C PHE A 74 -0.95 -4.02 14.41
N HIS A 75 -1.05 -4.03 15.74
CA HIS A 75 0.04 -3.66 16.65
C HIS A 75 0.77 -4.90 17.15
N THR A 76 2.10 -4.84 17.22
CA THR A 76 2.90 -5.88 17.85
C THR A 76 3.10 -5.57 19.33
N ARG A 77 3.24 -6.61 20.16
CA ARG A 77 3.68 -6.41 21.53
C ARG A 77 5.17 -5.99 21.52
N PRO A 78 5.59 -5.12 22.45
CA PRO A 78 7.00 -4.85 22.65
C PRO A 78 7.79 -6.13 22.88
N LEU A 79 9.00 -6.18 22.34
CA LEU A 79 9.99 -7.20 22.62
C LEU A 79 10.54 -6.99 24.04
N GLU A 80 10.82 -8.09 24.75
CA GLU A 80 11.32 -8.01 26.14
C GLU A 80 12.67 -7.26 26.24
N GLU A 81 13.55 -7.43 25.26
CA GLU A 81 14.86 -6.79 25.21
C GLU A 81 14.81 -5.30 24.83
N GLU A 82 13.69 -4.84 24.27
CA GLU A 82 13.49 -3.48 23.75
C GLU A 82 12.14 -2.92 24.21
N SER A 83 11.74 -3.16 25.46
CA SER A 83 10.38 -2.91 25.94
C SER A 83 9.89 -1.47 25.73
N ASP A 84 10.81 -0.51 25.77
CA ASP A 84 10.50 0.92 25.70
C ASP A 84 10.54 1.48 24.26
N SER A 85 11.16 0.76 23.32
CA SER A 85 11.43 1.23 21.94
C SER A 85 10.79 0.37 20.85
N SER A 86 10.23 -0.79 21.17
CA SER A 86 9.68 -1.76 20.20
C SER A 86 8.15 -1.73 20.07
N ASN A 87 7.54 -0.56 20.28
CA ASN A 87 6.14 -0.32 19.96
C ASN A 87 5.98 -0.13 18.44
N TYR A 88 5.67 -1.21 17.74
CA TYR A 88 5.50 -1.21 16.30
C TYR A 88 4.08 -1.56 15.85
N ALA A 89 3.73 -1.10 14.66
CA ALA A 89 2.59 -1.59 13.92
C ALA A 89 3.01 -2.11 12.53
N LEU A 90 2.26 -3.08 12.02
CA LEU A 90 2.39 -3.52 10.64
C LEU A 90 1.83 -2.44 9.70
N ILE A 91 2.53 -2.21 8.58
CA ILE A 91 2.15 -1.16 7.62
C ILE A 91 0.81 -1.47 6.93
N PRO A 92 -0.14 -0.51 6.84
CA PRO A 92 -1.38 -0.67 6.08
C PRO A 92 -1.22 -0.38 4.58
N THR A 93 -0.07 0.20 4.21
CA THR A 93 0.38 0.55 2.87
C THR A 93 1.86 0.94 2.90
N ALA A 94 2.61 0.71 1.81
CA ALA A 94 3.98 1.21 1.64
C ALA A 94 4.09 2.74 1.63
N GLU A 95 2.99 3.48 1.42
CA GLU A 95 2.96 4.94 1.58
C GLU A 95 3.52 5.38 2.94
N VAL A 96 3.20 4.63 4.01
CA VAL A 96 3.63 4.94 5.38
C VAL A 96 5.16 5.00 5.49
N PRO A 97 5.92 3.92 5.20
CA PRO A 97 7.38 3.97 5.26
C PRO A 97 7.99 4.82 4.14
N LEU A 98 7.47 4.79 2.90
CA LEU A 98 8.08 5.53 1.79
C LEU A 98 8.03 7.04 1.98
N THR A 99 6.87 7.59 2.35
CA THR A 99 6.71 9.04 2.55
C THR A 99 7.53 9.52 3.75
N ASN A 100 7.73 8.67 4.77
CA ASN A 100 8.58 9.01 5.92
C ASN A 100 10.07 8.95 5.63
N LEU A 101 10.52 8.48 4.45
CA LEU A 101 11.95 8.52 4.09
C LEU A 101 12.48 9.96 4.03
N VAL A 102 11.61 10.94 3.75
CA VAL A 102 11.97 12.37 3.70
C VAL A 102 11.59 13.13 4.97
N ARG A 103 11.24 12.44 6.06
CA ARG A 103 10.87 13.08 7.32
C ARG A 103 12.11 13.71 7.95
N ASP A 104 11.96 14.95 8.44
CA ASP A 104 13.03 15.75 9.06
C ASP A 104 14.21 16.07 8.10
N GLU A 105 13.97 16.05 6.79
CA GLU A 105 14.94 16.42 5.75
C GLU A 105 14.68 17.82 5.17
N ILE A 106 15.75 18.47 4.69
CA ILE A 106 15.69 19.66 3.84
C ILE A 106 16.21 19.22 2.48
N ILE A 107 15.32 19.19 1.48
CA ILE A 107 15.61 18.72 0.12
C ILE A 107 15.86 19.93 -0.77
N ASP A 108 16.92 19.91 -1.56
CA ASP A 108 17.14 20.92 -2.59
C ASP A 108 16.07 20.79 -3.68
N GLU A 109 15.53 21.92 -4.15
CA GLU A 109 14.50 21.91 -5.19
C GLU A 109 14.98 21.21 -6.47
N ASP A 110 16.28 21.24 -6.76
CA ASP A 110 16.89 20.60 -7.93
C ASP A 110 16.89 19.06 -7.84
N ASP A 111 16.72 18.50 -6.65
CA ASP A 111 16.58 17.05 -6.42
C ASP A 111 15.11 16.56 -6.52
N LEU A 112 14.15 17.48 -6.68
CA LEU A 112 12.73 17.16 -6.90
C LEU A 112 12.39 17.05 -8.40
N PRO A 113 11.50 16.12 -8.82
CA PRO A 113 10.69 15.24 -7.98
C PRO A 113 11.41 13.94 -7.56
N ILE A 114 11.21 13.51 -6.31
CA ILE A 114 11.60 12.18 -5.84
C ILE A 114 10.44 11.22 -6.08
N LYS A 115 10.67 10.18 -6.89
CA LYS A 115 9.66 9.18 -7.27
C LYS A 115 10.07 7.82 -6.73
N MET A 116 9.26 7.23 -5.86
CA MET A 116 9.55 5.95 -5.19
C MET A 116 8.45 4.93 -5.40
N THR A 117 8.81 3.66 -5.62
CA THR A 117 7.89 2.53 -5.68
C THR A 117 8.34 1.38 -4.80
N ALA A 118 7.39 0.62 -4.27
CA ALA A 118 7.67 -0.58 -3.48
C ALA A 118 6.55 -1.61 -3.63
N HIS A 119 6.92 -2.88 -3.70
CA HIS A 119 6.00 -4.02 -3.55
C HIS A 119 6.06 -4.54 -2.12
N THR A 120 4.94 -4.44 -1.40
CA THR A 120 4.88 -4.85 0.02
C THR A 120 3.59 -5.59 0.35
N PRO A 121 3.60 -6.49 1.34
CA PRO A 121 2.37 -6.90 2.00
C PRO A 121 1.82 -5.74 2.84
N CYS A 122 0.53 -5.51 2.72
CA CYS A 122 -0.23 -4.49 3.44
C CYS A 122 -1.16 -5.17 4.45
N PHE A 123 -1.20 -4.66 5.68
CA PHE A 123 -1.96 -5.25 6.78
C PHE A 123 -3.03 -4.29 7.30
N ARG A 124 -4.30 -4.71 7.25
CA ARG A 124 -5.45 -3.89 7.70
C ARG A 124 -6.37 -4.69 8.59
N SER A 125 -6.77 -4.12 9.73
CA SER A 125 -7.72 -4.78 10.63
C SER A 125 -9.11 -4.93 10.02
N GLU A 126 -9.44 -4.10 9.01
CA GLU A 126 -10.76 -4.06 8.36
C GLU A 126 -11.91 -3.89 9.38
N ALA A 127 -11.63 -3.18 10.48
CA ALA A 127 -12.61 -2.87 11.52
C ALA A 127 -13.85 -2.19 10.90
N GLY A 128 -15.04 -2.61 11.34
CA GLY A 128 -16.31 -2.06 10.84
C GLY A 128 -16.82 -2.65 9.51
N SER A 129 -16.13 -3.61 8.89
CA SER A 129 -16.53 -4.23 7.61
C SER A 129 -17.37 -5.52 7.75
N TYR A 130 -18.04 -5.72 8.88
CA TYR A 130 -18.77 -6.97 9.15
C TYR A 130 -19.86 -7.24 8.09
N GLY A 131 -19.81 -8.40 7.44
CA GLY A 131 -20.77 -8.80 6.41
C GLY A 131 -20.52 -8.25 5.00
N ARG A 132 -19.56 -7.33 4.81
CA ARG A 132 -19.19 -6.80 3.48
C ARG A 132 -18.02 -7.58 2.88
N ASP A 133 -18.12 -7.94 1.60
CA ASP A 133 -17.07 -8.62 0.83
C ASP A 133 -16.48 -9.84 1.56
N THR A 134 -17.36 -10.71 2.08
CA THR A 134 -16.96 -11.87 2.92
C THR A 134 -16.37 -13.03 2.12
N ARG A 135 -16.51 -13.01 0.78
CA ARG A 135 -16.02 -14.06 -0.13
C ARG A 135 -15.03 -13.47 -1.15
N GLY A 136 -13.94 -14.18 -1.39
CA GLY A 136 -12.95 -13.83 -2.40
C GLY A 136 -11.79 -13.00 -1.85
N LEU A 137 -11.07 -12.30 -2.73
CA LEU A 137 -9.82 -11.59 -2.42
C LEU A 137 -9.98 -10.07 -2.24
N ILE A 138 -11.19 -9.53 -2.38
CA ILE A 138 -11.40 -8.08 -2.45
C ILE A 138 -11.11 -7.37 -1.12
N ARG A 139 -11.37 -8.02 0.02
CA ARG A 139 -11.17 -7.44 1.36
C ARG A 139 -10.51 -8.42 2.32
N MET A 140 -9.18 -8.39 2.35
CA MET A 140 -8.33 -9.28 3.13
C MET A 140 -7.60 -8.51 4.25
N HIS A 141 -7.24 -9.19 5.35
CA HIS A 141 -6.37 -8.61 6.38
C HIS A 141 -4.95 -8.42 5.89
N GLN A 142 -4.53 -9.23 4.92
CA GLN A 142 -3.24 -9.14 4.25
C GLN A 142 -3.43 -9.20 2.74
N PHE A 143 -2.87 -8.23 2.02
CA PHE A 143 -2.86 -8.19 0.56
C PHE A 143 -1.57 -7.52 0.07
N ASP A 144 -1.11 -7.87 -1.13
CA ASP A 144 0.05 -7.23 -1.71
C ASP A 144 -0.34 -6.00 -2.52
N LYS A 145 0.53 -4.99 -2.53
CA LYS A 145 0.36 -3.78 -3.32
C LYS A 145 1.70 -3.27 -3.84
N VAL A 146 1.72 -2.85 -5.09
CA VAL A 146 2.81 -2.04 -5.67
C VAL A 146 2.39 -0.58 -5.54
N GLU A 147 3.10 0.18 -4.73
CA GLU A 147 2.79 1.57 -4.42
C GLU A 147 3.61 2.54 -5.24
N MET A 148 3.06 3.71 -5.54
CA MET A 148 3.78 4.86 -6.08
C MET A 148 3.68 6.02 -5.08
N VAL A 149 4.82 6.64 -4.76
CA VAL A 149 4.91 7.86 -3.94
C VAL A 149 5.73 8.88 -4.71
N GLN A 150 5.28 10.13 -4.74
CA GLN A 150 6.04 11.26 -5.28
C GLN A 150 6.18 12.35 -4.22
N ILE A 151 7.41 12.86 -4.03
CA ILE A 151 7.70 14.07 -3.28
C ILE A 151 8.03 15.14 -4.31
N VAL A 152 7.27 16.24 -4.32
CA VAL A 152 7.27 17.23 -5.40
C VAL A 152 7.22 18.65 -4.85
N ARG A 153 7.58 19.63 -5.69
CA ARG A 153 7.38 21.05 -5.35
C ARG A 153 5.88 21.35 -5.22
N PRO A 154 5.46 22.26 -4.32
CA PRO A 154 4.05 22.56 -4.10
C PRO A 154 3.25 22.88 -5.38
N GLU A 155 3.85 23.67 -6.27
CA GLU A 155 3.29 24.10 -7.57
C GLU A 155 3.05 22.96 -8.56
N ASP A 156 3.78 21.85 -8.44
CA ASP A 156 3.71 20.73 -9.38
C ASP A 156 2.75 19.62 -8.93
N SER A 157 2.27 19.67 -7.69
CA SER A 157 1.49 18.61 -7.04
C SER A 157 0.25 18.14 -7.82
N MET A 158 -0.50 19.05 -8.44
CA MET A 158 -1.69 18.70 -9.23
C MET A 158 -1.33 18.03 -10.56
N ALA A 159 -0.22 18.44 -11.19
CA ALA A 159 0.27 17.79 -12.40
C ALA A 159 0.81 16.39 -12.07
N ALA A 160 1.54 16.25 -10.95
CA ALA A 160 2.01 14.97 -10.43
C ALA A 160 0.87 14.00 -10.11
N LEU A 161 -0.26 14.49 -9.59
CA LEU A 161 -1.45 13.67 -9.34
C LEU A 161 -2.04 13.08 -10.63
N GLU A 162 -2.19 13.88 -11.69
CA GLU A 162 -2.67 13.37 -12.99
C GLU A 162 -1.65 12.42 -13.64
N GLU A 163 -0.35 12.72 -13.54
CA GLU A 163 0.72 11.83 -14.01
C GLU A 163 0.66 10.46 -13.31
N MET A 164 0.65 10.46 -11.97
CA MET A 164 0.60 9.25 -11.16
C MET A 164 -0.68 8.45 -11.38
N THR A 165 -1.81 9.12 -11.57
CA THR A 165 -3.07 8.47 -11.94
C THR A 165 -2.94 7.81 -13.31
N GLY A 166 -2.37 8.50 -14.29
CA GLY A 166 -2.05 7.96 -15.61
C GLY A 166 -1.13 6.74 -15.57
N HIS A 167 -0.14 6.72 -14.66
CA HIS A 167 0.73 5.56 -14.44
C HIS A 167 -0.04 4.33 -13.94
N ALA A 168 -1.01 4.52 -13.04
CA ALA A 168 -1.89 3.44 -12.58
C ALA A 168 -2.85 2.97 -13.68
N GLU A 169 -3.43 3.91 -14.44
CA GLU A 169 -4.25 3.63 -15.61
C GLU A 169 -3.50 2.76 -16.64
N LYS A 170 -2.21 3.05 -16.85
CA LYS A 170 -1.36 2.32 -17.81
C LYS A 170 -1.24 0.82 -17.49
N VAL A 171 -1.15 0.47 -16.21
CA VAL A 171 -1.14 -0.94 -15.75
C VAL A 171 -2.39 -1.66 -16.25
N LEU A 172 -3.57 -1.07 -16.03
CA LEU A 172 -4.86 -1.65 -16.42
C LEU A 172 -5.00 -1.76 -17.94
N GLN A 173 -4.55 -0.73 -18.68
CA GLN A 173 -4.56 -0.73 -20.15
C GLN A 173 -3.68 -1.85 -20.73
N LEU A 174 -2.46 -2.03 -20.22
CA LEU A 174 -1.53 -3.07 -20.68
C LEU A 174 -2.02 -4.49 -20.36
N LEU A 175 -2.74 -4.65 -19.23
CA LEU A 175 -3.39 -5.91 -18.87
C LEU A 175 -4.71 -6.16 -19.62
N GLY A 176 -5.19 -5.18 -20.42
CA GLY A 176 -6.46 -5.28 -21.13
C GLY A 176 -7.68 -5.31 -20.22
N LEU A 177 -7.60 -4.67 -19.04
CA LEU A 177 -8.67 -4.64 -18.04
C LEU A 177 -9.50 -3.35 -18.18
N PRO A 178 -10.79 -3.43 -18.57
CA PRO A 178 -11.66 -2.26 -18.63
C PRO A 178 -11.84 -1.63 -17.24
N TYR A 179 -11.74 -0.30 -17.15
CA TYR A 179 -11.87 0.46 -15.90
C TYR A 179 -12.58 1.80 -16.12
N ARG A 180 -12.82 2.53 -15.02
CA ARG A 180 -13.32 3.92 -15.02
C ARG A 180 -12.50 4.73 -14.01
N LYS A 181 -12.12 5.96 -14.38
CA LYS A 181 -11.55 6.97 -13.47
C LYS A 181 -12.68 7.76 -12.79
N ILE A 182 -12.63 7.94 -11.48
CA ILE A 182 -13.71 8.53 -10.68
C ILE A 182 -13.11 9.45 -9.62
N ILE A 183 -13.27 10.77 -9.81
CA ILE A 183 -12.98 11.74 -8.76
C ILE A 183 -13.96 11.57 -7.58
N LEU A 184 -13.43 11.45 -6.37
CA LEU A 184 -14.24 11.26 -5.17
C LEU A 184 -14.90 12.58 -4.72
N CYS A 185 -16.09 12.47 -4.12
CA CYS A 185 -16.73 13.63 -3.49
C CYS A 185 -16.10 13.93 -2.12
N THR A 186 -16.33 15.13 -1.59
CA THR A 186 -15.70 15.58 -0.33
C THR A 186 -16.00 14.69 0.87
N GLY A 187 -17.17 14.04 0.91
CA GLY A 187 -17.58 13.13 1.99
C GLY A 187 -16.90 11.76 1.95
N ASP A 188 -16.32 11.37 0.82
CA ASP A 188 -15.70 10.06 0.58
C ASP A 188 -14.16 10.12 0.48
N MET A 189 -13.56 11.30 0.72
CA MET A 189 -12.09 11.45 0.69
C MET A 189 -11.43 10.84 1.93
N GLY A 190 -10.22 10.30 1.73
CA GLY A 190 -9.35 9.87 2.82
C GLY A 190 -8.89 11.04 3.68
N PHE A 191 -8.53 10.76 4.94
CA PHE A 191 -8.23 11.81 5.93
C PHE A 191 -7.13 12.79 5.50
N SER A 192 -6.06 12.28 4.88
CA SER A 192 -4.90 13.09 4.45
C SER A 192 -5.02 13.63 3.02
N ALA A 193 -6.13 13.34 2.32
CA ALA A 193 -6.28 13.71 0.91
C ALA A 193 -6.95 15.08 0.74
N CYS A 194 -6.38 15.94 -0.10
CA CYS A 194 -7.05 17.14 -0.58
C CYS A 194 -7.88 16.90 -1.87
N GLN A 195 -7.49 15.90 -2.66
CA GLN A 195 -8.16 15.44 -3.88
C GLN A 195 -7.80 13.98 -4.18
N ASN A 196 -8.78 13.17 -4.61
CA ASN A 196 -8.61 11.76 -5.02
C ASN A 196 -9.26 11.54 -6.39
N LEU A 197 -8.50 11.00 -7.36
CA LEU A 197 -8.91 10.73 -8.76
C LEU A 197 -9.25 9.26 -9.04
#